data_AF-W4CTI1-F1
#
_entry.id   AF-W4CTI1-F1
#
_cell.length_a   1.000
_cell.length_b   1.000
_cell.length_c   1.000
_cell.angle_alpha   90.00
_cell.angle_beta   90.00
_cell.angle_gamma   90.00
#
_symmetry.space_group_name_H-M   'P 1'
#
loop_
_entity.id
_entity.type
_entity.pdbx_description
1 polymer ?
#
loop_
_entity_poly.entity_id
_entity_poly.type
_entity_poly.pdbx_seq_one_letter_code
_entity_poly.pdbx_strand_id
1 'polypeptide(L)'
;MLNAFFELQAAEDTLQVMNCYRRTSPLYTISHRDPVRLKRVLEDRQLSADSKGAGRLYENGILVDPVHLAVLERFKEMFAGVDADVDPYALSLVLTRGYLRSEIRVIRYAGAAVPFAYAAAPLIKDENAPQHHLVMYSDPSQLRRLREEVDLTRRDTIFLCRVAEGEITEIGPVYALHPSFCFDCLIDRLETYHIRWTGPLAGERSAVLEDEFLRALVDHYSSYITLLSNVHERKMILDASAKHYTSLISPRSAHCQCQK
;
A
#
# COMPACT_ATOMS: atom_id res chain seq x y z
N MET A 1 -13.48 14.79 -1.79
CA MET A 1 -14.41 13.74 -2.26
C MET A 1 -14.56 12.68 -1.19
N LEU A 2 -15.70 12.00 -1.11
CA LEU A 2 -15.92 10.93 -0.13
C LEU A 2 -15.01 9.74 -0.43
N ASN A 3 -14.33 9.22 0.60
CA ASN A 3 -13.52 8.00 0.52
C ASN A 3 -14.41 6.78 0.17
N ALA A 4 -13.89 5.88 -0.66
CA ALA A 4 -14.57 4.69 -1.20
C ALA A 4 -15.21 3.77 -0.16
N PHE A 5 -14.72 3.77 1.08
CA PHE A 5 -15.22 2.95 2.18
C PHE A 5 -16.35 3.60 2.99
N PHE A 6 -16.63 4.89 2.77
CA PHE A 6 -17.62 5.62 3.53
C PHE A 6 -18.84 6.01 2.71
N GLU A 7 -19.97 6.12 3.40
CA GLU A 7 -21.25 6.57 2.87
C GLU A 7 -21.85 7.61 3.83
N LEU A 8 -22.58 8.60 3.30
CA LEU A 8 -23.23 9.62 4.09
C LEU A 8 -24.74 9.38 4.17
N GLN A 9 -25.28 9.32 5.39
CA GLN A 9 -26.71 9.15 5.65
C GLN A 9 -27.25 10.35 6.44
N ALA A 10 -28.22 11.06 5.87
CA ALA A 10 -28.88 12.16 6.56
C ALA A 10 -29.96 11.61 7.50
N ALA A 11 -29.92 12.01 8.76
CA ALA A 11 -30.98 11.86 9.75
C ALA A 11 -31.58 13.25 10.06
N GLU A 12 -32.50 13.36 11.02
CA GLU A 12 -33.28 14.59 11.26
C GLU A 12 -32.40 15.84 11.45
N ASP A 13 -31.45 15.80 12.38
CA ASP A 13 -30.58 16.93 12.77
C ASP A 13 -29.08 16.59 12.66
N THR A 14 -28.76 15.44 12.05
CA THR A 14 -27.40 14.91 11.98
C THR A 14 -27.10 14.30 10.63
N LEU A 15 -25.85 14.43 10.20
CA LEU A 15 -25.29 13.67 9.09
C LEU A 15 -24.42 12.55 9.65
N GLN A 16 -24.78 11.31 9.35
CA GLN A 16 -24.09 10.11 9.78
C GLN A 16 -23.06 9.69 8.73
N VAL A 17 -21.83 9.43 9.18
CA VAL A 17 -20.75 8.85 8.36
C VAL A 17 -20.74 7.35 8.63
N MET A 18 -21.12 6.58 7.64
CA MET A 18 -21.23 5.12 7.70
C MET A 18 -20.04 4.48 6.99
N ASN A 19 -19.63 3.29 7.43
CA ASN A 19 -18.74 2.45 6.64
C ASN A 19 -19.58 1.50 5.78
N CYS A 20 -19.21 1.30 4.52
CA CYS A 20 -19.99 0.49 3.59
C CYS A 20 -20.10 -0.99 4.02
N TYR A 21 -19.15 -1.50 4.81
CA TYR A 21 -19.15 -2.87 5.35
C TYR A 21 -19.89 -3.00 6.68
N ARG A 22 -20.12 -1.89 7.41
CA ARG A 22 -20.85 -1.88 8.68
C ARG A 22 -21.85 -0.73 8.75
N ARG A 23 -23.08 -1.02 8.35
CA ARG A 23 -24.18 -0.05 8.24
C ARG A 23 -25.08 0.05 9.47
N THR A 24 -24.82 -0.73 10.52
CA THR A 24 -25.67 -0.77 11.72
C THR A 24 -25.41 0.36 12.70
N SER A 25 -24.26 1.02 12.59
CA SER A 25 -23.83 2.07 13.52
C SER A 25 -22.93 3.08 12.80
N PRO A 26 -23.16 4.40 12.96
CA PRO A 26 -22.28 5.40 12.38
C PRO A 26 -20.90 5.36 13.01
N LEU A 27 -19.88 5.61 12.19
CA LEU A 27 -18.51 5.83 12.67
C LEU A 27 -18.39 7.23 13.31
N TYR A 28 -19.07 8.21 12.71
CA TYR A 28 -19.11 9.59 13.19
C TYR A 28 -20.46 10.23 12.87
N THR A 29 -20.85 11.24 13.65
CA THR A 29 -22.06 12.02 13.43
C THR A 29 -21.73 13.51 13.45
N ILE A 30 -22.19 14.25 12.44
CA ILE A 30 -22.05 15.70 12.32
C ILE A 30 -23.42 16.33 12.58
N SER A 31 -23.58 17.08 13.68
CA SER A 31 -24.81 17.85 13.91
C SER A 31 -24.93 18.99 12.91
N HIS A 32 -26.06 19.08 12.20
CA HIS A 32 -26.30 20.12 11.21
C HIS A 32 -27.81 20.36 11.03
N ARG A 33 -28.21 21.64 10.89
CA ARG A 33 -29.64 22.01 10.72
C ARG A 33 -30.25 21.55 9.40
N ASP A 34 -29.41 21.25 8.41
CA ASP A 34 -29.81 20.75 7.09
C ASP A 34 -28.82 19.67 6.63
N PRO A 35 -28.96 18.44 7.15
CA PRO A 35 -28.00 17.36 6.87
C PRO A 35 -28.07 16.87 5.42
N VAL A 36 -29.21 17.02 4.75
CA VAL A 36 -29.38 16.71 3.32
C VAL A 36 -28.54 17.65 2.45
N ARG A 37 -28.54 18.95 2.75
CA ARG A 37 -27.67 19.91 2.05
C ARG A 37 -26.20 19.66 2.34
N LEU A 38 -25.84 19.41 3.61
CA LEU A 38 -24.45 19.11 3.97
C LEU A 38 -23.94 17.88 3.22
N LYS A 39 -24.74 16.81 3.14
CA LYS A 39 -24.41 15.61 2.35
C LYS A 39 -24.02 15.96 0.92
N ARG A 40 -24.86 16.74 0.21
CA ARG A 40 -24.58 17.15 -1.20
C ARG A 40 -23.27 17.93 -1.34
N VAL A 41 -22.96 18.79 -0.37
CA VAL A 41 -21.71 19.56 -0.37
C VAL A 41 -20.50 18.66 -0.18
N LEU A 42 -20.57 17.68 0.72
CA LEU A 42 -19.46 16.76 1.00
C LEU A 42 -19.24 15.73 -0.12
N GLU A 43 -20.30 15.38 -0.85
CA GLU A 43 -20.23 14.51 -2.04
C GLU A 43 -19.78 15.25 -3.30
N ASP A 44 -19.67 16.58 -3.26
CA ASP A 44 -19.16 17.37 -4.37
C ASP A 44 -17.68 17.06 -4.66
N ARG A 45 -17.37 16.89 -5.96
CA ARG A 45 -16.02 16.59 -6.44
C ARG A 45 -15.06 17.76 -6.36
N GLN A 46 -15.56 18.98 -6.13
CA GLN A 46 -14.74 20.20 -6.11
C GLN A 46 -14.44 20.76 -4.71
N LEU A 47 -14.84 20.07 -3.63
CA LEU A 47 -14.58 20.54 -2.28
C LEU A 47 -13.06 20.47 -1.95
N SER A 48 -12.45 21.62 -1.65
CA SER A 48 -11.04 21.71 -1.22
C SER A 48 -10.88 21.43 0.27
N ALA A 49 -9.72 20.90 0.69
CA ALA A 49 -9.34 20.74 2.09
C ALA A 49 -9.30 22.07 2.87
N ASP A 50 -9.03 23.18 2.17
CA ASP A 50 -9.01 24.53 2.76
C ASP A 50 -10.41 25.09 3.06
N SER A 51 -11.46 24.39 2.61
CA SER A 51 -12.84 24.80 2.88
C SER A 51 -13.11 24.73 4.38
N LYS A 52 -13.72 25.80 4.93
CA LYS A 52 -14.02 25.91 6.36
C LYS A 52 -14.83 24.70 6.84
N GLY A 53 -14.26 23.94 7.78
CA GLY A 53 -14.90 22.76 8.37
C GLY A 53 -14.66 21.44 7.62
N ALA A 54 -14.06 21.46 6.42
CA ALA A 54 -13.71 20.25 5.67
C ALA A 54 -12.39 19.62 6.15
N GLY A 55 -11.44 20.43 6.64
CA GLY A 55 -10.11 19.96 7.05
C GLY A 55 -10.13 18.76 8.00
N ARG A 56 -10.98 18.76 9.03
CA ARG A 56 -11.12 17.61 9.94
C ARG A 56 -11.61 16.34 9.24
N LEU A 57 -12.43 16.45 8.19
CA LEU A 57 -12.89 15.30 7.43
C LEU A 57 -11.77 14.73 6.55
N TYR A 58 -10.88 15.59 6.04
CA TYR A 58 -9.65 15.16 5.35
C TYR A 58 -8.65 14.50 6.31
N GLU A 59 -8.43 15.09 7.50
CA GLU A 59 -7.57 14.53 8.54
C GLU A 59 -8.02 13.13 9.00
N ASN A 60 -9.33 12.90 9.08
CA ASN A 60 -9.91 11.59 9.44
C ASN A 60 -10.04 10.65 8.24
N GLY A 61 -9.57 11.03 7.04
CA GLY A 61 -9.66 10.22 5.83
C GLY A 61 -11.08 9.98 5.32
N ILE A 62 -12.07 10.72 5.82
CA ILE A 62 -13.47 10.66 5.37
C ILE A 62 -13.57 11.31 4.00
N LEU A 63 -12.94 12.46 3.85
CA LEU A 63 -12.71 13.09 2.55
C LEU A 63 -11.27 12.85 2.10
N VAL A 64 -11.12 12.61 0.81
CA VAL A 64 -9.83 12.41 0.15
C VAL A 64 -9.82 13.15 -1.20
N ASP A 65 -8.63 13.37 -1.74
CA ASP A 65 -8.46 13.87 -3.10
C ASP A 65 -8.71 12.77 -4.16
N PRO A 66 -8.78 13.12 -5.46
CA PRO A 66 -9.05 12.14 -6.52
C PRO A 66 -8.02 11.04 -6.69
N VAL A 67 -6.76 11.32 -6.39
CA VAL A 67 -5.69 10.33 -6.55
C VAL A 67 -5.84 9.25 -5.48
N HIS A 68 -6.02 9.66 -4.23
CA HIS A 68 -6.27 8.71 -3.15
C HIS A 68 -7.59 7.96 -3.33
N LEU A 69 -8.67 8.63 -3.78
CA LEU A 69 -9.94 7.95 -4.03
C LEU A 69 -9.78 6.78 -5.01
N ALA A 70 -9.09 6.97 -6.13
CA ALA A 70 -8.89 5.93 -7.13
C ALA A 70 -8.15 4.70 -6.55
N VAL A 71 -7.14 4.93 -5.70
CA VAL A 71 -6.42 3.83 -5.02
C VAL A 71 -7.31 3.11 -4.01
N LEU A 72 -8.10 3.86 -3.22
CA LEU A 72 -9.01 3.28 -2.24
C LEU A 72 -10.14 2.47 -2.89
N GLU A 73 -10.61 2.86 -4.08
CA GLU A 73 -11.55 2.06 -4.89
C GLU A 73 -10.93 0.72 -5.29
N ARG A 74 -9.65 0.70 -5.70
CA ARG A 74 -8.94 -0.55 -5.99
C ARG A 74 -8.78 -1.44 -4.76
N PHE A 75 -8.47 -0.87 -3.59
CA PHE A 75 -8.47 -1.64 -2.34
C PHE A 75 -9.84 -2.26 -2.07
N LYS A 76 -10.91 -1.49 -2.27
CA LYS A 76 -12.27 -1.99 -2.12
C LYS A 76 -12.57 -3.16 -3.06
N GLU A 77 -12.11 -3.11 -4.31
CA GLU A 77 -12.21 -4.23 -5.25
C GLU A 77 -11.42 -5.45 -4.78
N MET A 78 -10.19 -5.27 -4.26
CA MET A 78 -9.39 -6.35 -3.68
C MET A 78 -10.11 -7.03 -2.50
N PHE A 79 -10.92 -6.29 -1.74
CA PHE A 79 -11.66 -6.85 -0.61
C PHE A 79 -12.74 -7.85 -1.02
N ALA A 80 -13.16 -7.86 -2.28
CA ALA A 80 -14.11 -8.86 -2.76
C ALA A 80 -13.50 -10.28 -2.85
N GLY A 81 -12.18 -10.38 -2.92
CA GLY A 81 -11.46 -11.65 -3.08
C GLY A 81 -10.91 -12.24 -1.78
N VAL A 82 -11.37 -11.76 -0.63
CA VAL A 82 -10.79 -12.06 0.69
C VAL A 82 -11.52 -13.22 1.34
N ASP A 83 -10.81 -14.00 2.16
CA ASP A 83 -11.40 -15.13 2.86
C ASP A 83 -12.51 -14.68 3.84
N ALA A 84 -13.48 -15.56 4.08
CA ALA A 84 -14.68 -15.24 4.87
C ALA A 84 -14.39 -14.92 6.35
N ASP A 85 -13.20 -15.25 6.85
CA ASP A 85 -12.73 -14.97 8.20
C ASP A 85 -12.08 -13.59 8.35
N VAL A 86 -11.84 -12.89 7.23
CA VAL A 86 -11.33 -11.52 7.22
C VAL A 86 -12.47 -10.53 7.34
N ASP A 87 -12.44 -9.66 8.37
CA ASP A 87 -13.40 -8.57 8.53
C ASP A 87 -13.05 -7.37 7.62
N PRO A 88 -13.80 -7.12 6.53
CA PRO A 88 -13.51 -6.02 5.60
C PRO A 88 -13.72 -4.65 6.25
N TYR A 89 -14.55 -4.56 7.30
CA TYR A 89 -14.72 -3.34 8.07
C TYR A 89 -13.44 -2.97 8.80
N ALA A 90 -12.90 -3.87 9.62
CA ALA A 90 -11.64 -3.65 10.34
C ALA A 90 -10.50 -3.29 9.38
N LEU A 91 -10.41 -4.01 8.27
CA LEU A 91 -9.40 -3.77 7.25
C LEU A 91 -9.51 -2.39 6.60
N SER A 92 -10.72 -1.95 6.22
CA SER A 92 -10.94 -0.64 5.61
C SER A 92 -10.45 0.50 6.52
N LEU A 93 -10.62 0.37 7.83
CA LEU A 93 -10.17 1.35 8.82
C LEU A 93 -8.66 1.36 8.97
N VAL A 94 -8.06 0.17 9.07
CA VAL A 94 -6.60 0.03 9.21
C VAL A 94 -5.87 0.57 7.99
N LEU A 95 -6.35 0.24 6.78
CA LEU A 95 -5.82 0.78 5.53
C LEU A 95 -5.99 2.28 5.44
N THR A 96 -7.20 2.80 5.65
CA THR A 96 -7.45 4.25 5.55
C THR A 96 -6.52 5.03 6.48
N ARG A 97 -6.31 4.55 7.71
CA ARG A 97 -5.43 5.20 8.68
C ARG A 97 -3.94 5.09 8.34
N GLY A 98 -3.52 3.92 7.87
CA GLY A 98 -2.12 3.65 7.52
C GLY A 98 -1.73 4.30 6.21
N TYR A 99 -2.41 3.90 5.13
CA TYR A 99 -2.12 4.31 3.76
C TYR A 99 -2.20 5.82 3.55
N LEU A 100 -3.28 6.49 4.00
CA LEU A 100 -3.43 7.94 3.79
C LEU A 100 -2.41 8.79 4.55
N ARG A 101 -1.73 8.21 5.55
CA ARG A 101 -0.69 8.89 6.32
C ARG A 101 0.72 8.56 5.84
N SER A 102 0.87 7.62 4.90
CA SER A 102 2.16 7.08 4.51
C SER A 102 2.70 7.75 3.25
N GLU A 103 4.03 7.94 3.20
CA GLU A 103 4.72 8.39 1.99
C GLU A 103 5.11 7.23 1.10
N ILE A 104 4.89 7.38 -0.21
CA ILE A 104 5.38 6.42 -1.20
C ILE A 104 6.53 7.07 -1.96
N ARG A 105 7.71 6.48 -1.85
CA ARG A 105 8.93 6.93 -2.52
C ARG A 105 9.36 5.91 -3.53
N VAL A 106 9.65 6.36 -4.75
CA VAL A 106 10.18 5.48 -5.81
C VAL A 106 11.65 5.80 -6.03
N ILE A 107 12.52 4.87 -5.62
CA ILE A 107 13.97 4.95 -5.79
C ILE A 107 14.31 4.19 -7.07
N ARG A 108 14.97 4.85 -8.03
CA ARG A 108 15.36 4.24 -9.31
C ARG A 108 16.87 4.28 -9.48
N TYR A 109 17.50 3.12 -9.53
CA TYR A 109 18.93 3.02 -9.82
C TYR A 109 19.21 3.00 -11.34
N ALA A 110 20.47 3.27 -11.69
CA ALA A 110 20.90 3.32 -13.09
C ALA A 110 20.62 2.00 -13.80
N GLY A 111 20.06 2.08 -15.01
CA GLY A 111 19.66 0.91 -15.80
C GLY A 111 18.34 0.27 -15.37
N ALA A 112 17.68 0.77 -14.32
CA ALA A 112 16.40 0.29 -13.81
C ALA A 112 15.29 1.34 -13.99
N ALA A 113 15.14 1.84 -15.22
CA ALA A 113 14.12 2.82 -15.57
C ALA A 113 13.00 2.15 -16.35
N VAL A 114 11.88 1.89 -15.68
CA VAL A 114 10.62 1.49 -16.32
C VAL A 114 9.62 2.63 -16.11
N PRO A 115 8.78 2.97 -17.11
CA PRO A 115 7.67 3.89 -16.92
C PRO A 115 6.71 3.33 -15.86
N PHE A 116 6.94 3.75 -14.62
CA PHE A 116 6.08 3.44 -13.49
C PHE A 116 5.71 4.76 -12.85
N ALA A 117 4.54 5.26 -13.23
CA ALA A 117 3.91 6.40 -12.60
C ALA A 117 2.92 5.87 -11.57
N TYR A 118 3.39 5.58 -10.36
CA TYR A 118 2.46 5.44 -9.26
C TYR A 118 1.77 6.79 -9.06
N ALA A 119 0.45 6.82 -9.14
CA ALA A 119 -0.31 8.00 -8.83
C ALA A 119 -0.28 8.21 -7.30
N ALA A 120 0.83 8.74 -6.79
CA ALA A 120 0.89 9.33 -5.45
C ALA A 120 0.76 10.84 -5.63
N ALA A 121 -0.32 11.42 -5.09
CA ALA A 121 -0.32 12.86 -4.86
C ALA A 121 0.80 13.20 -3.85
N PRO A 122 1.48 14.35 -3.99
CA PRO A 122 2.40 14.80 -2.96
C PRO A 122 1.65 14.95 -1.65
N LEU A 123 2.12 14.25 -0.61
CA LEU A 123 1.45 14.20 0.69
C LEU A 123 1.58 15.51 1.47
N ILE A 124 0.63 15.68 2.40
CA ILE A 124 0.81 16.53 3.57
C ILE A 124 2.03 16.00 4.31
N LYS A 125 3.07 16.84 4.45
CA LYS A 125 4.32 16.50 5.15
C LYS A 125 4.08 16.31 6.65
N ASP A 126 3.69 15.12 7.07
CA ASP A 126 3.88 14.67 8.46
C ASP A 126 5.30 14.11 8.56
N GLU A 127 6.18 14.80 9.30
CA GLU A 127 7.58 14.38 9.46
C GLU A 127 7.71 12.97 10.05
N ASN A 128 6.65 12.45 10.68
CA ASN A 128 6.58 11.11 11.26
C ASN A 128 5.77 10.11 10.40
N ALA A 129 5.37 10.49 9.18
CA ALA A 129 4.73 9.58 8.23
C ALA A 129 5.63 8.35 7.96
N PRO A 130 5.11 7.12 8.05
CA PRO A 130 5.82 5.93 7.59
C PRO A 130 6.07 6.02 6.10
N GLN A 131 7.26 5.62 5.63
CA GLN A 131 7.57 5.62 4.21
C GLN A 131 7.60 4.20 3.63
N HIS A 132 7.03 4.04 2.45
CA HIS A 132 7.11 2.84 1.62
C HIS A 132 7.98 3.14 0.41
N HIS A 133 9.13 2.48 0.35
CA HIS A 133 10.12 2.67 -0.69
C HIS A 133 9.96 1.58 -1.75
N LEU A 134 9.46 1.91 -2.94
CA LEU A 134 9.56 1.05 -4.11
C LEU A 134 10.93 1.26 -4.75
N VAL A 135 11.80 0.25 -4.66
CA VAL A 135 13.17 0.31 -5.15
C VAL A 135 13.30 -0.47 -6.44
N MET A 136 13.65 0.24 -7.52
CA MET A 136 13.93 -0.34 -8.83
C MET A 136 15.45 -0.46 -9.02
N TYR A 137 15.91 -1.69 -9.26
CA TYR A 137 17.32 -2.03 -9.39
C TYR A 137 17.52 -3.05 -10.53
N SER A 138 18.72 -3.11 -11.09
CA SER A 138 19.09 -4.08 -12.14
C SER A 138 20.12 -5.09 -11.64
N ASP A 139 21.03 -4.64 -10.79
CA ASP A 139 22.07 -5.43 -10.16
C ASP A 139 21.88 -5.42 -8.62
N PRO A 140 21.81 -6.58 -7.95
CA PRO A 140 21.67 -6.66 -6.49
C PRO A 140 22.70 -5.85 -5.69
N SER A 141 23.92 -5.66 -6.22
CA SER A 141 24.95 -4.85 -5.57
C SER A 141 24.55 -3.38 -5.38
N GLN A 142 23.65 -2.85 -6.21
CA GLN A 142 23.11 -1.49 -6.10
C GLN A 142 22.35 -1.29 -4.80
N LEU A 143 21.72 -2.35 -4.26
CA LEU A 143 20.93 -2.29 -3.03
C LEU A 143 21.75 -1.97 -1.79
N ARG A 144 23.09 -2.10 -1.84
CA ARG A 144 23.97 -1.67 -0.73
C ARG A 144 23.85 -0.18 -0.43
N ARG A 145 23.49 0.62 -1.44
CA ARG A 145 23.28 2.07 -1.31
C ARG A 145 22.09 2.43 -0.44
N LEU A 146 21.09 1.53 -0.30
CA LEU A 146 19.91 1.76 0.53
C LEU A 146 20.25 2.02 2.01
N ARG A 147 21.42 1.56 2.47
CA ARG A 147 21.91 1.85 3.83
C ARG A 147 22.05 3.34 4.12
N GLU A 148 22.36 4.13 3.10
CA GLU A 148 22.57 5.58 3.21
C GLU A 148 21.32 6.37 2.79
N GLU A 149 20.43 5.76 1.99
CA GLU A 149 19.25 6.40 1.41
C GLU A 149 17.98 6.23 2.29
N VAL A 150 17.97 5.26 3.20
CA VAL A 150 16.80 4.93 4.04
C VAL A 150 17.12 4.96 5.52
N ASP A 151 16.22 5.56 6.31
CA ASP A 151 16.33 5.62 7.77
C ASP A 151 15.70 4.38 8.42
N LEU A 152 16.55 3.50 8.95
CA LEU A 152 16.14 2.27 9.61
C LEU A 152 15.41 2.49 10.94
N THR A 153 15.36 3.71 11.47
CA THR A 153 14.68 4.02 12.74
C THR A 153 13.20 4.36 12.57
N ARG A 154 12.76 4.70 11.35
CA ARG A 154 11.40 5.19 11.06
C ARG A 154 10.32 4.12 10.87
N ARG A 155 10.70 2.83 10.96
CA ARG A 155 9.83 1.67 10.63
C ARG A 155 9.27 1.74 9.21
N ASP A 156 10.06 2.32 8.31
CA ASP A 156 9.77 2.34 6.88
C ASP A 156 9.73 0.93 6.31
N THR A 157 9.29 0.81 5.06
CA THR A 157 9.30 -0.47 4.33
C THR A 157 9.99 -0.35 2.99
N ILE A 158 10.54 -1.46 2.50
CA ILE A 158 11.17 -1.55 1.18
C ILE A 158 10.45 -2.61 0.37
N PHE A 159 10.09 -2.26 -0.85
CA PHE A 159 9.53 -3.15 -1.85
C PHE A 159 10.48 -3.20 -3.05
N LEU A 160 10.98 -4.38 -3.36
CA LEU A 160 12.06 -4.56 -4.34
C LEU A 160 11.49 -4.92 -5.71
N CYS A 161 11.94 -4.23 -6.76
CA CYS A 161 11.58 -4.50 -8.14
C CYS A 161 12.85 -4.61 -8.98
N ARG A 162 13.11 -5.78 -9.55
CA ARG A 162 14.24 -5.96 -10.46
C ARG A 162 13.83 -5.62 -11.88
N VAL A 163 14.70 -4.90 -12.56
CA VAL A 163 14.53 -4.46 -13.95
C VAL A 163 15.73 -4.93 -14.75
N ALA A 164 15.51 -5.63 -15.86
CA ALA A 164 16.54 -5.99 -16.82
C ALA A 164 16.08 -5.62 -18.22
N GLU A 165 16.99 -5.07 -19.02
CA GLU A 165 16.72 -4.71 -20.42
C GLU A 165 15.50 -3.79 -20.62
N GLY A 166 15.20 -2.94 -19.62
CA GLY A 166 14.06 -2.03 -19.65
C GLY A 166 12.72 -2.65 -19.24
N GLU A 167 12.71 -3.93 -18.85
CA GLU A 167 11.51 -4.63 -18.39
C GLU A 167 11.63 -5.05 -16.92
N ILE A 168 10.50 -5.09 -16.22
CA ILE A 168 10.42 -5.67 -14.87
C ILE A 168 10.61 -7.18 -15.01
N THR A 169 11.58 -7.75 -14.31
CA THR A 169 11.83 -9.21 -14.33
C THR A 169 11.49 -9.85 -13.00
N GLU A 170 11.48 -9.09 -11.90
CA GLU A 170 11.18 -9.64 -10.58
C GLU A 170 10.47 -8.61 -9.70
N ILE A 171 9.50 -9.09 -8.92
CA ILE A 171 8.80 -8.32 -7.88
C ILE A 171 9.01 -9.06 -6.55
N GLY A 172 9.73 -8.45 -5.62
CA GLY A 172 10.01 -8.98 -4.29
C GLY A 172 8.90 -8.68 -3.28
N PRO A 173 8.95 -9.26 -2.07
CA PRO A 173 8.00 -8.94 -1.01
C PRO A 173 8.28 -7.55 -0.38
N VAL A 174 7.34 -7.08 0.45
CA VAL A 174 7.57 -5.91 1.32
C VAL A 174 8.39 -6.32 2.53
N TYR A 175 9.49 -5.61 2.76
CA TYR A 175 10.34 -5.75 3.94
C TYR A 175 10.11 -4.58 4.90
N ALA A 176 9.64 -4.86 6.11
CA ALA A 176 9.62 -3.86 7.18
C ALA A 176 11.05 -3.64 7.71
N LEU A 177 11.47 -2.38 7.77
CA LEU A 177 12.80 -2.02 8.26
C LEU A 177 12.81 -1.93 9.78
N HIS A 178 13.93 -2.38 10.34
CA HIS A 178 14.24 -2.34 11.76
C HIS A 178 15.69 -1.86 11.90
N PRO A 179 16.09 -1.26 13.03
CA PRO A 179 17.49 -0.87 13.26
C PRO A 179 18.53 -1.99 13.06
N SER A 180 18.12 -3.26 13.15
CA SER A 180 18.98 -4.44 12.92
C SER A 180 18.89 -5.01 11.50
N PHE A 181 18.15 -4.36 10.59
CA PHE A 181 18.01 -4.80 9.20
C PHE A 181 19.37 -4.74 8.49
N CYS A 182 19.73 -5.80 7.76
CA CYS A 182 21.02 -5.91 7.09
C CYS A 182 20.83 -6.08 5.58
N PHE A 183 21.27 -5.08 4.83
CA PHE A 183 21.19 -5.09 3.37
C PHE A 183 22.07 -6.15 2.72
N ASP A 184 23.27 -6.43 3.26
CA ASP A 184 24.12 -7.50 2.71
C ASP A 184 23.45 -8.87 2.84
N CYS A 185 22.91 -9.16 4.02
CA CYS A 185 22.18 -10.39 4.29
C CYS A 185 20.88 -10.50 3.44
N LEU A 186 20.25 -9.38 3.06
CA LEU A 186 19.16 -9.35 2.09
C LEU A 186 19.67 -9.74 0.69
N ILE A 187 20.72 -9.06 0.22
CA ILE A 187 21.32 -9.26 -1.11
C ILE A 187 21.73 -10.71 -1.31
N ASP A 188 22.42 -11.30 -0.33
CA ASP A 188 22.89 -12.70 -0.40
C ASP A 188 21.74 -13.71 -0.54
N ARG A 189 20.52 -13.34 -0.12
CA ARG A 189 19.33 -14.20 -0.17
C ARG A 189 18.44 -13.97 -1.38
N LEU A 190 18.59 -12.88 -2.11
CA LEU A 190 17.71 -12.54 -3.25
C LEU A 190 17.69 -13.60 -4.35
N GLU A 191 18.80 -14.32 -4.51
CA GLU A 191 18.99 -15.36 -5.51
C GLU A 191 18.66 -16.77 -4.97
N THR A 192 18.42 -16.92 -3.67
CA THR A 192 18.09 -18.22 -3.07
C THR A 192 16.58 -18.46 -3.09
N TYR A 193 16.09 -19.10 -4.15
CA TYR A 193 14.66 -19.37 -4.30
C TYR A 193 14.34 -20.66 -5.05
N HIS A 194 13.11 -21.16 -4.86
CA HIS A 194 12.55 -22.27 -5.63
C HIS A 194 11.17 -21.89 -6.16
N ILE A 195 10.91 -22.14 -7.43
CA ILE A 195 9.58 -21.93 -8.01
C ILE A 195 8.59 -22.93 -7.37
N ARG A 196 7.50 -22.41 -6.82
CA ARG A 196 6.44 -23.20 -6.19
C ARG A 196 5.22 -23.32 -7.08
N TRP A 197 4.87 -22.23 -7.75
CA TRP A 197 3.71 -22.19 -8.63
C TRP A 197 3.98 -21.28 -9.82
N THR A 198 3.31 -21.54 -10.93
CA THR A 198 3.41 -20.78 -12.18
C THR A 198 2.00 -20.50 -12.67
N GLY A 199 1.76 -19.26 -13.09
CA GLY A 199 0.53 -18.84 -13.73
C GLY A 199 0.80 -18.03 -14.99
N PRO A 200 -0.22 -17.78 -15.82
CA PRO A 200 -0.08 -16.89 -16.96
C PRO A 200 0.18 -15.45 -16.50
N LEU A 201 1.02 -14.74 -17.24
CA LEU A 201 1.14 -13.29 -17.10
C LEU A 201 -0.07 -12.63 -17.78
N ALA A 202 -0.90 -11.95 -17.00
CA ALA A 202 -2.06 -11.22 -17.49
C ALA A 202 -1.81 -9.71 -17.34
N GLY A 203 -1.81 -9.00 -18.46
CA GLY A 203 -1.59 -7.55 -18.50
C GLY A 203 -0.13 -7.12 -18.58
N GLU A 204 0.08 -5.81 -18.55
CA GLU A 204 1.42 -5.21 -18.59
C GLU A 204 2.14 -5.39 -17.24
N ARG A 205 3.45 -5.62 -17.27
CA ARG A 205 4.24 -5.84 -16.04
C ARG A 205 4.19 -4.64 -15.07
N SER A 206 4.01 -3.43 -15.58
CA SER A 206 3.79 -2.21 -14.80
C SER A 206 2.52 -2.27 -13.96
N ALA A 207 1.42 -2.74 -14.55
CA ALA A 207 0.14 -2.93 -13.87
C ALA A 207 0.24 -4.06 -12.83
N VAL A 208 0.95 -5.14 -13.15
CA VAL A 208 1.23 -6.24 -12.21
C VAL A 208 2.04 -5.74 -11.01
N LEU A 209 3.08 -4.94 -11.23
CA LEU A 209 3.88 -4.34 -10.17
C LEU A 209 3.03 -3.47 -9.25
N GLU A 210 2.13 -2.66 -9.82
CA GLU A 210 1.25 -1.81 -9.02
C GLU A 210 0.27 -2.63 -8.17
N ASP A 211 -0.37 -3.65 -8.76
CA ASP A 211 -1.30 -4.52 -8.03
C ASP A 211 -0.60 -5.27 -6.88
N GLU A 212 0.57 -5.84 -7.14
CA GLU A 212 1.37 -6.55 -6.13
C GLU A 212 1.88 -5.60 -5.04
N PHE A 213 2.28 -4.37 -5.40
CA PHE A 213 2.66 -3.37 -4.41
C PHE A 213 1.50 -3.02 -3.47
N LEU A 214 0.31 -2.77 -4.03
CA LEU A 214 -0.88 -2.47 -3.24
C LEU A 214 -1.29 -3.64 -2.35
N ARG A 215 -1.27 -4.88 -2.86
CA ARG A 215 -1.52 -6.09 -2.08
C ARG A 215 -0.55 -6.24 -0.91
N ALA A 216 0.73 -5.99 -1.16
CA ALA A 216 1.74 -6.12 -0.12
C ALA A 216 1.65 -5.02 0.96
N LEU A 217 1.20 -3.81 0.60
CA LEU A 217 0.83 -2.77 1.57
C LEU A 217 -0.35 -3.21 2.43
N VAL A 218 -1.36 -3.82 1.80
CA VAL A 218 -2.52 -4.37 2.50
C VAL A 218 -2.09 -5.37 3.56
N ASP A 219 -1.28 -6.37 3.18
CA ASP A 219 -0.73 -7.36 4.11
C ASP A 219 0.12 -6.75 5.22
N HIS A 220 0.92 -5.73 4.89
CA HIS A 220 1.76 -5.03 5.86
C HIS A 220 0.91 -4.38 6.97
N TYR A 221 -0.14 -3.64 6.60
CA TYR A 221 -1.00 -3.00 7.59
C TYR A 221 -1.92 -4.00 8.30
N SER A 222 -2.29 -5.09 7.63
CA SER A 222 -3.18 -6.11 8.14
C SER A 222 -2.45 -7.31 8.74
N SER A 223 -1.24 -7.15 9.28
CA SER A 223 -0.41 -8.25 9.84
C SER A 223 -1.12 -9.19 10.84
N TYR A 224 -2.30 -8.85 11.35
CA TYR A 224 -3.16 -9.67 12.22
C TYR A 224 -4.42 -10.25 11.54
N ILE A 225 -4.69 -9.84 10.31
CA ILE A 225 -5.87 -10.14 9.47
C ILE A 225 -5.30 -10.50 8.09
N THR A 226 -4.89 -11.76 7.91
CA THR A 226 -4.24 -12.23 6.69
C THR A 226 -5.22 -12.26 5.53
N LEU A 227 -5.32 -11.16 4.79
CA LEU A 227 -6.00 -11.12 3.49
C LEU A 227 -5.36 -12.07 2.48
N LEU A 228 -4.06 -12.27 2.64
CA LEU A 228 -3.26 -13.12 1.79
C LEU A 228 -2.47 -14.06 2.69
N SER A 229 -3.16 -14.99 3.36
CA SER A 229 -2.58 -16.17 4.04
C SER A 229 -1.75 -17.08 3.10
N ASN A 230 -1.37 -16.58 1.92
CA ASN A 230 -0.41 -17.15 1.01
C ASN A 230 0.86 -16.30 0.78
N VAL A 231 1.08 -15.11 1.34
CA VAL A 231 2.29 -14.31 0.98
C VAL A 231 2.98 -13.70 2.21
N HIS A 232 3.38 -14.54 3.14
CA HIS A 232 4.64 -14.25 3.83
C HIS A 232 5.78 -14.61 2.87
N GLU A 233 6.52 -13.60 2.41
CA GLU A 233 7.86 -13.71 1.82
C GLU A 233 7.98 -14.42 0.44
N ARG A 234 7.07 -14.19 -0.50
CA ARG A 234 7.21 -14.73 -1.88
C ARG A 234 7.71 -13.65 -2.85
N LYS A 235 8.69 -14.00 -3.67
CA LYS A 235 9.13 -13.22 -4.84
C LYS A 235 8.38 -13.75 -6.06
N MET A 236 8.03 -12.84 -6.97
CA MET A 236 7.49 -13.16 -8.28
C MET A 236 8.59 -12.93 -9.33
N ILE A 237 8.77 -13.90 -10.23
CA ILE A 237 9.63 -13.79 -11.40
C ILE A 237 8.73 -13.69 -12.63
N LEU A 238 9.02 -12.73 -13.50
CA LEU A 238 8.23 -12.39 -14.67
C LEU A 238 8.99 -12.74 -15.94
N ASP A 239 8.46 -13.71 -16.68
CA ASP A 239 8.92 -14.07 -18.02
C ASP A 239 7.96 -13.49 -19.07
N ALA A 240 8.22 -13.71 -20.36
CA ALA A 240 7.45 -13.10 -21.45
C ALA A 240 5.94 -13.43 -21.39
N SER A 241 5.57 -14.61 -20.89
CA SER A 241 4.18 -15.09 -20.85
C SER A 241 3.76 -15.69 -19.51
N ALA A 242 4.66 -15.74 -18.53
CA ALA A 242 4.44 -16.44 -17.27
C ALA A 242 4.86 -15.59 -16.07
N LYS A 243 4.20 -15.85 -14.95
CA LYS A 243 4.61 -15.41 -13.63
C LYS A 243 4.91 -16.62 -12.76
N HIS A 244 6.08 -16.64 -12.15
CA HIS A 244 6.54 -17.70 -11.27
C HIS A 244 6.56 -17.19 -9.83
N TYR A 245 5.85 -17.86 -8.95
CA TYR A 245 5.83 -17.57 -7.52
C TYR A 245 6.84 -18.46 -6.82
N THR A 246 7.76 -17.85 -6.07
CA THR A 246 8.82 -18.60 -5.38
C THR A 246 8.45 -18.98 -3.95
N SER A 247 9.23 -19.90 -3.38
CA SER A 247 9.27 -20.18 -1.95
C SER A 247 9.75 -18.97 -1.16
N LEU A 248 9.34 -18.97 0.11
CA LEU A 248 9.78 -18.08 1.19
C LEU A 248 11.26 -17.62 1.05
N ILE A 249 11.50 -16.34 0.75
CA ILE A 249 12.83 -15.72 0.92
C ILE A 249 12.95 -15.35 2.39
N SER A 250 13.19 -16.35 3.23
CA SER A 250 13.22 -16.14 4.67
C SER A 250 14.33 -15.18 5.08
N PRO A 251 14.07 -14.08 5.81
CA PRO A 251 14.97 -13.63 6.84
C PRO A 251 14.68 -14.51 8.06
N ARG A 252 15.24 -15.74 8.13
CA ARG A 252 15.12 -16.62 9.32
C ARG A 252 15.56 -15.96 10.66
N SER A 253 16.03 -14.71 10.65
CA SER A 253 16.19 -13.88 11.83
C SER A 253 16.05 -12.39 11.46
N ALA A 254 15.34 -11.62 12.28
CA ALA A 254 15.41 -10.15 12.29
C ALA A 254 16.80 -9.60 12.68
N HIS A 255 17.72 -10.51 13.03
CA HIS A 255 19.10 -10.23 13.37
C HIS A 255 19.99 -10.56 12.18
N CYS A 256 20.90 -9.64 11.89
CA CYS A 256 21.97 -9.79 10.91
C CYS A 256 22.74 -11.11 11.15
N GLN A 257 22.83 -11.97 10.12
CA GLN A 257 23.64 -13.19 10.16
C GLN A 257 25.07 -12.98 9.65
N CYS A 258 25.34 -11.78 9.12
CA CYS A 258 26.63 -11.37 8.59
C CYS A 258 27.67 -11.14 9.72
N GLN A 259 27.31 -11.36 10.99
CA GLN A 259 28.18 -11.34 12.19
C GLN A 259 28.47 -12.74 12.77
N LYS A 260 28.39 -13.80 11.96
CA LYS A 260 28.94 -15.11 12.33
C LYS A 260 30.37 -15.27 11.85
#